data_AF-A0A1G9YL07-F1
#
_entry.id   AF-A0A1G9YL07-F1
#
_cell.length_a   1.000
_cell.length_b   1.000
_cell.length_c   1.000
_cell.angle_alpha   90.00
_cell.angle_beta   90.00
_cell.angle_gamma   90.00
#
_symmetry.space_group_name_H-M   'P 1'
#
loop_
_entity.id
_entity.type
_entity.pdbx_description
1 polymer ?
#
loop_
_entity_poly.entity_id
_entity_poly.type
_entity_poly.pdbx_seq_one_letter_code
_entity_poly.pdbx_strand_id
1 'polypeptide(L)' 'MSEELKLILLKAKQMDKWVPMNLLKPYEVDSVNLWRLEDKGMLWIKQHEKAGYLLKLTLKGYYYLNHDEEE' A
#
# COMPACT_ATOMS: atom_id res chain seq x y z
N MET A 1 2.23 10.44 1.74
CA MET A 1 1.25 9.36 1.98
C MET A 1 0.61 9.66 3.32
N SER A 2 -0.72 9.66 3.42
CA SER A 2 -1.42 9.89 4.70
C SER A 2 -1.09 8.79 5.71
N GLU A 3 -1.12 9.10 7.00
CA GLU A 3 -0.85 8.14 8.08
C GLU A 3 -1.90 7.03 8.11
N GLU A 4 -3.16 7.36 7.83
CA GLU A 4 -4.24 6.37 7.74
C GLU A 4 -4.00 5.36 6.62
N LEU A 5 -3.54 5.81 5.44
CA LEU A 5 -3.21 4.92 4.33
C LEU A 5 -2.05 3.99 4.70
N LYS A 6 -1.00 4.51 5.35
CA LYS A 6 0.12 3.69 5.85
C LYS A 6 -0.39 2.62 6.82
N LEU A 7 -1.19 3.00 7.81
CA LEU A 7 -1.74 2.08 8.81
C LEU A 7 -2.61 0.98 8.19
N ILE A 8 -3.45 1.31 7.19
CA ILE A 8 -4.26 0.32 6.49
C ILE A 8 -3.36 -0.69 5.76
N LEU A 9 -2.35 -0.22 5.04
CA LEU A 9 -1.43 -1.09 4.31
C LEU A 9 -0.59 -1.97 5.26
N LEU A 10 -0.08 -1.41 6.36
CA LEU A 10 0.66 -2.14 7.40
C LEU A 10 -0.20 -3.25 8.03
N LYS A 11 -1.43 -2.92 8.45
CA LYS A 11 -2.38 -3.90 9.01
C LYS A 11 -2.73 -4.98 7.99
N ALA A 12 -2.98 -4.61 6.74
CA ALA A 12 -3.26 -5.57 5.68
C ALA A 12 -2.08 -6.54 5.47
N LYS A 13 -0.84 -6.06 5.57
CA LYS A 13 0.36 -6.92 5.49
C LYS A 13 0.45 -7.89 6.67
N GLN A 14 0.17 -7.44 7.89
CA GLN A 14 0.15 -8.30 9.08
C GLN A 14 -0.88 -9.43 8.94
N MET A 15 -2.00 -9.16 8.28
CA MET A 15 -3.03 -10.16 7.97
C MET A 15 -2.78 -10.95 6.66
N ASP A 16 -1.66 -10.68 5.98
CA ASP A 16 -1.30 -11.18 4.65
C ASP A 16 -2.34 -10.95 3.52
N LYS A 17 -3.12 -9.88 3.62
CA LYS A 17 -4.21 -9.55 2.68
C LYS A 17 -3.77 -8.58 1.58
N TRP A 18 -4.51 -8.65 0.47
CA TRP A 18 -4.51 -7.63 -0.58
C TRP A 18 -5.57 -6.56 -0.27
N VAL A 19 -5.26 -5.30 -0.59
CA VAL A 19 -6.17 -4.17 -0.38
C VAL A 19 -6.61 -3.61 -1.73
N PRO A 20 -7.92 -3.56 -2.02
CA PRO A 20 -8.42 -2.87 -3.19
C PRO A 20 -8.11 -1.36 -3.15
N MET A 21 -7.51 -0.85 -4.23
CA MET A 21 -7.16 0.58 -4.37
C MET A 21 -8.38 1.50 -4.30
N ASN A 22 -9.54 1.03 -4.79
CA ASN A 22 -10.78 1.79 -4.72
C ASN A 22 -11.23 2.10 -3.28
N LEU A 23 -10.95 1.22 -2.31
CA LEU A 23 -11.22 1.46 -0.88
C LEU A 23 -10.25 2.46 -0.26
N LEU A 24 -9.13 2.74 -0.94
CA LEU A 24 -8.07 3.63 -0.46
C LEU A 24 -8.21 5.07 -0.96
N LYS A 25 -9.13 5.33 -1.90
CA LYS A 25 -9.41 6.68 -2.43
C LYS A 25 -9.69 7.73 -1.34
N PRO A 26 -10.46 7.44 -0.27
CA PRO A 26 -10.69 8.40 0.80
C PRO A 26 -9.42 8.79 1.57
N TYR A 27 -8.35 8.00 1.47
CA TYR A 27 -7.08 8.19 2.17
C TYR A 27 -6.00 8.75 1.23
N GLU A 28 -6.40 9.44 0.16
CA GLU A 28 -5.51 10.14 -0.77
C GLU A 28 -4.48 9.24 -1.47
N VAL A 29 -4.85 7.97 -1.72
CA VAL A 29 -3.98 7.02 -2.44
C VAL A 29 -3.62 7.50 -3.85
N ASP A 30 -4.50 8.28 -4.48
CA ASP A 30 -4.28 8.84 -5.83
C ASP A 30 -3.16 9.90 -5.85
N SER A 31 -2.85 10.51 -4.70
CA SER A 31 -1.72 11.44 -4.53
C SER A 31 -0.37 10.72 -4.34
N VAL A 32 -0.39 9.39 -4.22
CA VAL A 32 0.81 8.55 -4.08
C VAL A 32 1.19 7.97 -5.43
N ASN A 33 2.47 8.07 -5.79
CA ASN A 33 2.99 7.38 -6.97
C ASN A 33 3.19 5.88 -6.69
N LEU A 34 2.12 5.10 -6.79
CA LEU A 34 2.10 3.66 -6.51
C LEU A 34 3.05 2.88 -7.43
N TRP A 35 3.10 3.22 -8.72
CA TRP A 35 3.99 2.57 -9.69
C TRP A 35 5.46 2.73 -9.31
N ARG A 36 5.86 3.92 -8.85
CA ARG A 36 7.21 4.14 -8.33
C ARG A 36 7.52 3.30 -7.08
N LEU A 37 6.53 3.04 -6.23
CA LEU A 37 6.70 2.16 -5.08
C LEU A 37 6.83 0.70 -5.51
N GLU A 38 6.10 0.29 -6.54
CA GLU A 38 6.23 -1.03 -7.15
C GLU A 38 7.61 -1.23 -7.80
N ASP A 39 8.09 -0.28 -8.60
CA ASP A 39 9.43 -0.32 -9.21
C ASP A 39 10.54 -0.44 -8.16
N LYS A 40 10.34 0.18 -6.98
CA LYS A 40 11.28 0.07 -5.84
C LYS A 40 11.16 -1.24 -5.06
N GLY A 41 10.20 -2.10 -5.42
CA GLY A 41 9.88 -3.34 -4.74
C GLY A 41 9.23 -3.15 -3.36
N MET A 42 8.61 -2.00 -3.10
CA MET A 42 7.92 -1.71 -1.83
C MET A 42 6.47 -2.18 -1.84
N LEU A 43 5.84 -2.21 -3.02
CA LEU A 43 4.45 -2.59 -3.22
C LEU A 43 4.35 -3.59 -4.36
N TRP A 44 3.35 -4.46 -4.31
CA TRP A 44 2.89 -5.22 -5.46
C TRP A 44 1.54 -4.68 -5.90
N ILE A 45 1.39 -4.45 -7.20
CA ILE A 45 0.16 -4.02 -7.83
C ILE A 45 -0.34 -5.14 -8.72
N LYS A 46 -1.60 -5.53 -8.51
CA LYS A 46 -2.25 -6.56 -9.32
C LYS A 46 -3.55 -6.03 -9.87
N GLN A 47 -3.79 -6.19 -11.17
CA GLN A 47 -5.09 -5.91 -11.77
C GLN A 47 -6.10 -7.01 -11.39
N HIS A 48 -7.33 -6.59 -11.09
CA HIS A 48 -8.45 -7.44 -10.69
C HIS A 48 -9.73 -6.96 -11.37
N GLU A 49 -10.41 -7.87 -12.07
CA GLU A 49 -11.50 -7.54 -13.01
C GLU A 49 -12.64 -6.72 -12.40
N LYS A 50 -13.01 -7.00 -11.14
CA LYS A 50 -14.12 -6.29 -10.46
C LYS A 50 -13.69 -5.16 -9.54
N ALA A 51 -12.44 -5.16 -9.09
CA ALA A 51 -11.97 -4.28 -8.02
C ALA A 51 -10.98 -3.21 -8.53
N GLY A 52 -10.63 -3.24 -9.81
CA GLY A 52 -9.58 -2.39 -10.37
C GLY A 52 -8.22 -2.92 -9.95
N TYR A 53 -7.42 -2.12 -9.25
CA TYR A 53 -6.11 -2.54 -8.76
C TYR A 53 -6.17 -3.01 -7.31
N LEU A 54 -5.43 -4.07 -7.01
CA LEU A 54 -5.16 -4.57 -5.67
C LEU A 54 -3.71 -4.25 -5.31
N LEU A 55 -3.51 -3.79 -4.09
CA LEU A 55 -2.21 -3.44 -3.55
C LEU A 55 -1.84 -4.43 -2.44
N LYS A 56 -0.59 -4.85 -2.39
CA LYS A 56 -0.04 -5.61 -1.26
C LYS A 56 1.36 -5.10 -0.94
N LEU A 57 1.62 -4.78 0.32
CA LEU A 57 2.97 -4.43 0.74
C LEU A 57 3.91 -5.63 0.63
N THR A 58 5.13 -5.38 0.18
CA THR A 58 6.21 -6.34 0.32
C THR A 58 6.80 -6.26 1.73
N LEU A 59 7.67 -7.22 2.10
CA LEU A 59 8.42 -7.12 3.36
C LEU A 59 9.27 -5.84 3.39
N LYS A 60 9.91 -5.48 2.27
CA LYS A 60 10.68 -4.25 2.15
C LYS A 60 9.83 -3.00 2.36
N GLY A 61 8.65 -2.94 1.73
CA GLY A 61 7.72 -1.83 1.92
C GLY A 61 7.17 -1.75 3.34
N TYR A 62 6.92 -2.89 3.98
CA TYR A 62 6.51 -2.94 5.38
C TYR A 62 7.57 -2.31 6.30
N TYR A 63 8.83 -2.72 6.19
CA TYR A 63 9.90 -2.12 6.99
C TYR A 63 10.09 -0.64 6.70
N TYR A 64 10.02 -0.23 5.43
CA TYR A 64 10.10 1.17 5.05
C TYR A 64 9.01 2.02 5.73
N LEU A 65 7.76 1.58 5.68
CA LEU A 65 6.64 2.32 6.28
C LEU A 65 6.57 2.20 7.81
N ASN A 66 7.12 1.14 8.39
CA ASN A 66 7.13 0.91 9.82
C ASN A 66 8.33 1.56 10.54
N HIS A 67 9.39 1.93 9.82
CA HIS A 67 10.53 2.68 10.37
C HIS A 67 10.43 4.20 10.18
N ASP A 68 9.50 4.69 9.36
CA ASP A 68 9.16 6.13 9.28
C ASP A 68 8.51 6.67 10.58
N GLU A 69 8.30 5.84 11.62
CA GLU A 69 7.86 6.27 12.97
C GLU A 69 9.03 6.55 13.94
N GLU A 70 10.30 6.36 13.55
CA GLU A 70 11.46 6.48 14.45
C GLU A 70 12.42 7.68 14.19
N GLU A 71 12.13 8.61 13.26
CA GLU A 71 12.92 9.86 13.08
C GLU A 71 12.18 11.13 13.54
#